data_AF-A0A4D9DDD6-F1
#
_entry.id   AF-A0A4D9DDD6-F1
#
_cell.length_a   1.000
_cell.length_b   1.000
_cell.length_c   1.000
_cell.angle_alpha   90.00
_cell.angle_beta   90.00
_cell.angle_gamma   90.00
#
_symmetry.space_group_name_H-M   'P 1'
#
loop_
_entity.id
_entity.type
_entity.pdbx_description
1 polymer ?
#
loop_
_entity_poly.entity_id
_entity_poly.type
_entity_poly.pdbx_seq_one_letter_code
_entity_poly.pdbx_strand_id
1 'polypeptide(L)'
;MNKILALGLPALLCLATADPLQCNGCFKLLQDGSCKIGQYTCTAAPDESCFTRKITAGSEILRVERGCTVICDDLVLNNYDYEEITQCCTDRPFCNVHNPWPQIPKED
;
A
#
# COMPACT_ATOMS: atom_id res chain seq x y z
N MET A 1 44.44 27.83 34.10
CA MET A 1 44.05 27.17 32.82
C MET A 1 43.18 25.96 33.14
N ASN A 2 42.28 25.62 32.21
CA ASN A 2 41.30 24.51 32.21
C ASN A 2 39.92 24.80 32.84
N LYS A 3 39.07 25.47 32.04
CA LYS A 3 37.61 25.40 32.18
C LYS A 3 37.12 24.24 31.32
N ILE A 4 36.43 23.30 31.96
CA ILE A 4 35.83 22.10 31.38
C ILE A 4 34.80 22.53 30.32
N LEU A 5 35.08 22.28 29.04
CA LEU A 5 34.11 22.36 27.95
C LEU A 5 33.50 20.97 27.76
N ALA A 6 32.45 20.68 28.53
CA ALA A 6 31.61 19.51 28.36
C ALA A 6 30.17 19.97 28.12
N LEU A 7 29.95 20.71 27.03
CA LEU A 7 28.62 21.11 26.57
C LEU A 7 28.56 20.88 25.06
N GLY A 8 28.54 19.63 24.67
CA GLY A 8 28.37 19.22 23.29
C GLY A 8 27.97 17.76 23.26
N LEU A 9 26.68 17.50 23.40
CA LEU A 9 25.91 16.34 22.92
C LEU A 9 24.62 16.20 23.78
N PRO A 10 23.60 17.03 23.54
CA PRO A 10 22.24 16.50 23.64
C PRO A 10 21.44 16.66 22.34
N ALA A 11 22.11 16.99 21.23
CA ALA A 11 21.44 17.18 19.93
C ALA A 11 21.25 15.89 19.10
N LEU A 12 21.72 14.73 19.58
CA LEU A 12 21.81 13.48 18.79
C LEU A 12 20.67 12.47 19.04
N LEU A 13 19.61 12.84 19.77
CA LEU A 13 18.54 11.90 20.16
C LEU A 13 17.15 12.21 19.58
N CYS A 14 17.01 13.17 18.66
CA CYS A 14 15.79 13.28 17.85
C CYS A 14 15.83 12.29 16.67
N LEU A 15 15.97 11.00 16.97
CA LEU A 15 15.50 9.98 16.04
C LEU A 15 13.97 10.06 16.12
N ALA A 16 13.38 10.88 15.25
CA ALA A 16 11.95 10.83 15.01
C ALA A 16 11.66 9.39 14.58
N THR A 17 11.09 8.60 15.49
CA THR A 17 10.54 7.29 15.16
C THR A 17 9.36 7.58 14.26
N ALA A 18 9.55 7.50 12.94
CA ALA A 18 8.43 7.54 12.01
C ALA A 18 7.46 6.42 12.44
N ASP A 19 6.20 6.76 12.65
CA ASP A 19 5.20 5.76 12.98
C ASP A 19 5.22 4.66 11.90
N PRO A 20 5.14 3.38 12.29
CA PRO A 20 5.17 2.29 11.34
C PRO A 20 4.00 2.41 10.36
N LEU A 21 4.27 2.33 9.06
CA LEU A 21 3.26 2.44 8.01
C LEU A 21 2.34 1.20 8.05
N GLN A 22 1.13 1.37 8.56
CA GLN A 22 0.10 0.33 8.53
C GLN A 22 -0.72 0.42 7.24
N CYS A 23 -1.19 -0.71 6.72
CA CYS A 23 -1.94 -0.79 5.47
C CYS A 23 -3.20 -1.63 5.63
N ASN A 24 -4.24 -1.32 4.83
CA ASN A 24 -5.41 -2.18 4.73
C ASN A 24 -5.01 -3.46 3.98
N GLY A 25 -5.34 -4.62 4.54
CA GLY A 25 -5.16 -5.92 3.92
C GLY A 25 -6.52 -6.50 3.49
N CYS A 26 -6.61 -6.95 2.25
CA CYS A 26 -7.77 -7.69 1.78
C CYS A 26 -7.40 -8.54 0.57
N PHE A 27 -7.70 -9.84 0.62
CA PHE A 27 -7.44 -10.72 -0.51
C PHE A 27 -8.38 -10.44 -1.68
N LYS A 28 -9.69 -10.24 -1.44
CA LYS A 28 -10.65 -9.94 -2.52
C LYS A 28 -11.62 -8.84 -2.11
N LEU A 29 -11.60 -7.71 -2.83
CA LEU A 29 -12.55 -6.62 -2.67
C LEU A 29 -13.83 -6.85 -3.49
N LEU A 30 -14.94 -6.32 -2.98
CA LEU A 30 -16.16 -6.09 -3.74
C LEU A 30 -16.08 -4.77 -4.52
N GLN A 31 -17.03 -4.57 -5.44
CA GLN A 31 -17.10 -3.38 -6.28
C GLN A 31 -17.31 -2.08 -5.51
N ASP A 32 -17.99 -2.15 -4.36
CA ASP A 32 -18.17 -1.01 -3.44
C ASP A 32 -16.90 -0.69 -2.62
N GLY A 33 -15.83 -1.46 -2.78
CA GLY A 33 -14.57 -1.29 -2.08
C GLY A 33 -14.49 -2.00 -0.73
N SER A 34 -15.54 -2.69 -0.30
CA SER A 34 -15.54 -3.50 0.93
C SER A 34 -14.75 -4.80 0.74
N CYS A 35 -14.23 -5.35 1.83
CA CYS A 35 -13.48 -6.61 1.77
C CYS A 35 -14.42 -7.81 1.78
N LYS A 36 -14.38 -8.63 0.71
CA LYS A 36 -15.15 -9.88 0.62
C LYS A 36 -14.47 -11.03 1.36
N ILE A 37 -13.15 -11.18 1.16
CA ILE A 37 -12.39 -12.35 1.62
C ILE A 37 -11.05 -11.88 2.18
N GLY A 38 -10.68 -12.44 3.34
CA GLY A 38 -9.35 -12.32 3.91
C GLY A 38 -9.01 -10.88 4.31
N GLN A 39 -9.81 -10.29 5.20
CA GLN A 39 -9.52 -8.98 5.77
C GLN A 39 -8.41 -9.10 6.82
N TYR A 40 -7.42 -8.22 6.75
CA TYR A 40 -6.33 -8.12 7.72
C TYR A 40 -5.72 -6.72 7.72
N THR A 41 -4.72 -6.52 8.56
CA THR A 41 -3.83 -5.34 8.54
C THR A 41 -2.41 -5.84 8.44
N CYS A 42 -1.56 -5.14 7.68
CA CYS A 42 -0.12 -5.37 7.68
C CYS A 42 0.62 -4.08 8.05
N THR A 43 1.81 -4.25 8.63
CA THR A 43 2.76 -3.16 8.83
C THR A 43 3.84 -3.32 7.77
N ALA A 44 4.03 -2.30 6.94
CA ALA A 44 5.04 -2.31 5.89
C ALA A 44 6.44 -2.40 6.50
N ALA A 45 7.23 -3.35 5.99
CA ALA A 45 8.65 -3.44 6.26
C ALA A 45 9.41 -2.24 5.61
N PRO A 46 10.71 -2.06 5.90
CA PRO A 46 11.53 -1.14 5.10
C PRO A 46 11.39 -1.46 3.61
N ASP A 47 11.27 -0.41 2.79
CA ASP A 47 11.07 -0.48 1.34
C ASP A 47 9.73 -1.07 0.86
N GLU A 48 8.84 -1.47 1.77
CA GLU A 48 7.46 -1.80 1.42
C GLU A 48 6.57 -0.56 1.36
N SER A 49 5.54 -0.66 0.53
CA SER A 49 4.46 0.32 0.43
C SER A 49 3.11 -0.36 0.65
N CYS A 50 2.10 0.43 1.06
CA CYS A 50 0.73 -0.04 0.98
C CYS A 50 0.31 -0.12 -0.49
N PHE A 51 -0.38 -1.17 -0.91
CA PHE A 51 -0.85 -1.29 -2.30
C PHE A 51 -2.36 -1.57 -2.43
N THR A 52 -2.91 -1.20 -3.58
CA THR A 52 -4.13 -1.77 -4.15
C THR A 52 -3.81 -2.29 -5.55
N ARG A 53 -4.14 -3.55 -5.85
CA ARG A 53 -3.86 -4.18 -7.13
C ARG A 53 -5.12 -4.74 -7.76
N LYS A 54 -5.31 -4.45 -9.05
CA LYS A 54 -6.35 -5.05 -9.89
C LYS A 54 -5.70 -6.09 -10.79
N ILE A 55 -6.18 -7.33 -10.72
CA ILE A 55 -5.69 -8.46 -11.50
C ILE A 55 -6.76 -8.84 -12.53
N THR A 56 -6.40 -8.83 -13.80
CA THR A 56 -7.26 -9.11 -14.95
C THR A 56 -6.70 -10.28 -15.76
N ALA A 57 -7.61 -11.08 -16.33
CA ALA A 57 -7.29 -12.06 -17.36
C ALA A 57 -8.31 -11.94 -18.49
N GLY A 58 -7.86 -11.63 -19.70
CA GLY A 58 -8.71 -11.20 -20.80
C GLY A 58 -9.53 -9.96 -20.40
N SER A 59 -10.86 -10.05 -20.54
CA SER A 59 -11.79 -8.98 -20.14
C SER A 59 -12.31 -9.12 -18.69
N GLU A 60 -11.89 -10.14 -17.96
CA GLU A 60 -12.42 -10.44 -16.62
C GLU A 60 -11.49 -9.91 -15.52
N ILE A 61 -12.06 -9.22 -14.54
CA ILE A 61 -11.35 -8.89 -13.31
C ILE A 61 -11.41 -10.09 -12.38
N LEU A 62 -10.29 -10.78 -12.22
CA LEU A 62 -10.18 -11.95 -11.35
C LEU A 62 -10.31 -11.56 -9.88
N ARG A 63 -9.60 -10.49 -9.50
CA ARG A 63 -9.51 -10.01 -8.12
C ARG A 63 -9.01 -8.57 -8.06
N VAL A 64 -9.50 -7.84 -7.06
CA VAL A 64 -8.87 -6.62 -6.56
C VAL A 64 -8.44 -6.91 -5.13
N GLU A 65 -7.20 -6.57 -4.79
CA GLU A 65 -6.61 -6.90 -3.50
C GLU A 65 -5.79 -5.75 -2.92
N ARG A 66 -5.50 -5.83 -1.63
CA ARG A 66 -4.74 -4.83 -0.86
C ARG A 66 -3.79 -5.50 0.14
N GLY A 67 -2.70 -4.82 0.43
CA GLY A 67 -1.73 -5.24 1.44
C GLY A 67 -0.48 -4.38 1.46
N CYS A 68 0.62 -5.01 1.87
CA CYS A 68 1.97 -4.46 1.88
C CYS A 68 2.78 -5.18 0.78
N THR A 69 3.61 -4.45 0.05
CA THR A 69 4.42 -5.04 -1.02
C THR A 69 5.70 -4.25 -1.24
N VAL A 70 6.76 -4.95 -1.63
CA VAL A 70 8.00 -4.34 -2.15
C VAL A 70 7.89 -4.00 -3.64
N ILE A 71 6.91 -4.55 -4.36
CA ILE A 71 6.77 -4.37 -5.82
C ILE A 71 5.62 -3.40 -6.10
N CYS A 72 5.98 -2.20 -6.55
CA CYS A 72 5.03 -1.16 -6.92
C CYS A 72 5.07 -0.83 -8.42
N ASP A 73 4.96 -1.86 -9.25
CA ASP A 73 4.95 -1.73 -10.70
C ASP A 73 3.75 -2.47 -11.29
N ASP A 74 3.34 -2.05 -12.49
CA ASP A 74 2.37 -2.78 -13.28
C ASP A 74 3.04 -4.00 -13.93
N LEU A 75 2.28 -5.09 -14.08
CA LEU A 75 2.74 -6.30 -14.75
C LEU A 75 1.79 -6.63 -15.90
N VAL A 76 2.32 -6.80 -17.11
CA VAL A 76 1.52 -7.21 -18.28
C VAL A 76 2.19 -8.42 -18.93
N LEU A 77 1.43 -9.52 -19.04
CA LEU A 77 1.86 -10.77 -19.66
C LEU A 77 0.95 -11.11 -20.85
N ASN A 78 1.29 -10.57 -22.02
CA ASN A 78 0.49 -10.67 -23.25
C ASN A 78 0.20 -12.11 -23.70
N ASN A 79 1.11 -13.06 -23.47
CA ASN A 79 0.91 -14.46 -23.88
C ASN A 79 -0.21 -15.17 -23.07
N TYR A 80 -0.65 -14.56 -21.97
CA TYR A 80 -1.66 -15.11 -21.05
C TYR A 80 -2.87 -14.18 -20.90
N ASP A 81 -2.95 -13.10 -21.70
CA ASP A 81 -3.92 -12.01 -21.54
C ASP A 81 -4.01 -11.52 -20.08
N TYR A 82 -2.90 -11.51 -19.36
CA TYR A 82 -2.86 -11.25 -17.93
C TYR A 82 -2.28 -9.87 -17.64
N GLU A 83 -2.96 -9.11 -16.79
CA GLU A 83 -2.53 -7.77 -16.38
C GLU A 83 -2.73 -7.56 -14.87
N GLU A 84 -1.75 -6.94 -14.24
CA GLU A 84 -1.82 -6.42 -12.88
C GLU A 84 -1.56 -4.91 -12.94
N ILE A 85 -2.56 -4.13 -12.53
CA ILE A 85 -2.40 -2.68 -12.33
C ILE A 85 -2.26 -2.42 -10.84
N THR A 86 -1.13 -1.87 -10.42
CA THR A 86 -0.78 -1.66 -9.01
C THR A 86 -0.68 -0.18 -8.69
N GLN A 87 -1.35 0.25 -7.62
CA GLN A 87 -1.16 1.58 -7.05
C GLN A 87 -0.64 1.46 -5.62
N CYS A 88 0.35 2.27 -5.27
CA CYS A 88 0.91 2.28 -3.92
C CYS A 88 0.95 3.67 -3.29
N CYS A 89 1.12 3.68 -1.98
CA CYS A 89 1.24 4.88 -1.18
C CYS A 89 2.06 4.61 0.09
N THR A 90 2.72 5.65 0.59
CA THR A 90 3.55 5.65 1.80
C THR A 90 3.34 6.90 2.65
N ASP A 91 2.39 7.77 2.27
CA ASP A 91 2.18 9.09 2.86
C ASP A 91 1.55 9.06 4.25
N ARG A 92 0.73 8.04 4.54
CA ARG A 92 0.05 7.87 5.82
C ARG A 92 -0.41 6.43 6.07
N PRO A 93 -0.65 6.04 7.33
CA PRO A 93 -1.30 4.76 7.65
C PRO A 93 -2.64 4.61 6.92
N PHE A 94 -2.91 3.39 6.45
CA PHE A 94 -4.12 2.98 5.75
C PHE A 94 -4.43 3.79 4.48
N CYS A 95 -3.40 4.33 3.81
CA CYS A 95 -3.56 5.16 2.62
C CYS A 95 -4.14 4.43 1.39
N ASN A 96 -4.06 3.09 1.34
CA ASN A 96 -4.46 2.28 0.19
C ASN A 96 -5.98 2.06 0.11
N VAL A 97 -6.76 3.14 0.06
CA VAL A 97 -8.23 3.09 -0.02
C VAL A 97 -8.78 3.25 -1.44
N HIS A 98 -7.91 3.39 -2.45
CA HIS A 98 -8.36 3.47 -3.85
C HIS A 98 -9.17 2.24 -4.25
N ASN A 99 -10.19 2.46 -5.07
CA ASN A 99 -11.03 1.42 -5.62
C ASN A 99 -10.88 1.40 -7.16
N PRO A 100 -10.13 0.43 -7.72
CA PRO A 100 -9.85 0.35 -9.16
C PRO A 100 -10.97 -0.32 -9.97
N TRP A 101 -12.11 -0.65 -9.34
CA TRP A 101 -13.25 -1.17 -10.07
C TRP A 101 -13.81 -0.11 -11.04
N PRO A 102 -14.28 -0.52 -12.24
CA PRO A 102 -15.02 0.36 -13.12
C PRO A 102 -16.22 0.95 -12.37
N GLN A 103 -16.39 2.26 -12.47
CA GLN A 103 -17.58 2.92 -11.95
C GLN A 103 -18.75 2.52 -12.85
N ILE A 104 -19.73 1.77 -12.31
CA ILE A 104 -20.99 1.55 -13.03
C ILE A 104 -21.76 2.87 -12.95
N PRO A 105 -22.16 3.47 -14.08
CA PRO A 105 -23.06 4.62 -14.07
C PRO A 105 -24.31 4.26 -13.26
N LYS A 106 -24.67 5.10 -12.29
CA LYS A 106 -25.99 4.99 -11.68
C LYS A 106 -27.01 5.36 -12.76
N GLU A 107 -27.92 4.44 -13.07
CA GLU A 107 -29.12 4.80 -13.83
C GLU A 107 -29.97 5.70 -12.92
N ASP A 108 -30.16 6.95 -13.34
CA ASP A 108 -31.08 7.92 -12.71
C ASP A 108 -32.54 7.62 -13.09
#